data_AF-K2C6X0-F1
#
_entry.id   AF-K2C6X0-F1
#
_cell.length_a   1.000
_cell.length_b   1.000
_cell.length_c   1.000
_cell.angle_alpha   90.00
_cell.angle_beta   90.00
_cell.angle_gamma   90.00
#
_symmetry.space_group_name_H-M   'P 1'
#
loop_
_entity.id
_entity.type
_entity.pdbx_description
1 polymer ?
#
loop_
_entity_poly.entity_id
_entity_poly.type
_entity_poly.pdbx_seq_one_letter_code
_entity_poly.pdbx_strand_id
1 'polypeptide(L)'
;FDTWPGPTTWLFPASKEVPFWIRGNHHSVAVRVTAHPIAKALCEGFDGPIISTSCNKSGDPPARDVRTIQLTLSDTVDYVLEGELGGRMRPTEIRDVLTGEVIRG
;
A
#
# COMPACT_ATOMS: atom_id res chain seq x y z
N PHE A 1 -8.86 0.22 -16.38
CA PHE A 1 -8.32 -0.04 -15.02
C PHE A 1 -9.40 -0.72 -14.20
N ASP A 2 -9.92 -1.83 -14.72
CA ASP A 2 -11.28 -2.27 -14.34
C ASP A 2 -11.27 -3.03 -13.00
N THR A 3 -10.07 -3.18 -12.42
CA THR A 3 -9.81 -3.78 -11.11
C THR A 3 -9.75 -2.76 -9.97
N TRP A 4 -9.93 -1.47 -10.26
CA TRP A 4 -10.03 -0.40 -9.28
C TRP A 4 -11.47 0.11 -9.11
N PRO A 5 -11.91 0.45 -7.88
CA PRO A 5 -11.20 0.30 -6.60
C PRO A 5 -11.01 -1.18 -6.23
N GLY A 6 -9.85 -1.55 -5.68
CA GLY A 6 -9.60 -2.95 -5.35
C GLY A 6 -8.18 -3.28 -4.90
N PRO A 7 -7.89 -4.58 -4.71
CA PRO A 7 -6.61 -5.08 -4.22
C PRO A 7 -5.59 -5.29 -5.35
N THR A 8 -5.60 -4.44 -6.38
CA THR A 8 -4.62 -4.44 -7.46
C THR A 8 -3.78 -3.18 -7.37
N THR A 9 -2.47 -3.31 -7.46
CA THR A 9 -1.53 -2.20 -7.57
C THR A 9 -1.05 -2.11 -9.01
N TRP A 10 -0.98 -0.90 -9.56
CA TRP A 10 -0.51 -0.67 -10.93
C TRP A 10 0.76 0.16 -10.89
N LEU A 11 1.76 -0.22 -11.69
CA LEU A 11 2.96 0.57 -11.94
C LEU A 11 2.69 1.53 -13.08
N PHE A 12 2.84 2.82 -12.82
CA PHE A 12 2.77 3.88 -13.82
C PHE A 12 4.15 4.45 -14.07
N PRO A 13 4.44 4.96 -15.28
CA PRO A 13 5.59 5.85 -15.45
C PRO A 13 5.53 7.00 -14.44
N ALA A 14 6.62 7.21 -13.70
CA ALA A 14 6.70 8.26 -12.71
C ALA A 14 6.79 9.63 -13.41
N SER A 15 5.93 10.57 -13.01
CA SER A 15 6.05 11.96 -13.45
C SER A 15 7.23 12.65 -12.76
N LYS A 16 7.56 13.87 -13.21
CA LYS A 16 8.59 14.71 -12.56
C LYS A 16 8.22 15.13 -11.14
N GLU A 17 6.94 15.08 -10.79
CA GLU A 17 6.42 15.45 -9.48
C GLU A 17 6.59 14.32 -8.46
N VAL A 18 6.80 13.07 -8.90
CA VAL A 18 7.02 11.94 -8.00
C VAL A 18 8.40 12.07 -7.34
N PRO A 19 8.48 12.20 -6.01
CA PRO A 19 9.76 12.36 -5.35
C PRO A 19 10.67 11.14 -5.52
N PHE A 20 11.97 11.38 -5.59
CA PHE A 20 12.96 10.30 -5.69
C PHE A 20 12.87 9.30 -4.53
N TRP A 21 12.60 9.77 -3.31
CA TRP A 21 12.46 8.89 -2.14
C TRP A 21 11.23 7.97 -2.19
N ILE A 22 10.30 8.20 -3.14
CA ILE A 22 9.16 7.30 -3.41
C ILE A 22 9.50 6.29 -4.50
N ARG A 23 9.95 6.75 -5.67
CA ARG A 23 10.23 5.87 -6.81
C ARG A 23 11.59 5.17 -6.71
N GLY A 24 12.49 5.64 -5.84
CA GLY A 24 13.87 5.21 -5.77
C GLY A 24 14.57 5.30 -7.14
N ASN A 25 15.32 4.26 -7.47
CA ASN A 25 15.99 4.14 -8.77
C ASN A 25 15.05 3.74 -9.92
N HIS A 26 13.76 3.56 -9.68
CA HIS A 26 12.80 3.15 -10.71
C HIS A 26 12.29 4.36 -11.51
N HIS A 27 11.97 4.11 -12.78
CA HIS A 27 11.28 5.06 -13.66
C HIS A 27 9.75 5.02 -13.50
N SER A 28 9.25 4.15 -12.62
CA SER A 28 7.82 3.95 -12.37
C SER A 28 7.46 4.19 -10.90
N VAL A 29 6.17 4.37 -10.64
CA VAL A 29 5.56 4.52 -9.32
C VAL A 29 4.39 3.55 -9.18
N ALA A 30 4.33 2.88 -8.03
CA ALA A 30 3.24 1.97 -7.69
C ALA A 30 2.06 2.76 -7.09
N VAL A 31 0.90 2.64 -7.72
CA VAL A 31 -0.34 3.29 -7.28
C VAL A 31 -1.40 2.23 -7.00
N ARG A 32 -2.28 2.49 -6.04
CA ARG A 32 -3.46 1.65 -5.78
C ARG A 32 -4.63 2.53 -5.37
N VAL A 33 -5.77 2.35 -6.03
CA VAL A 33 -7.06 2.86 -5.56
C VAL A 33 -7.73 1.77 -4.73
N THR A 34 -7.74 1.96 -3.41
CA THR A 34 -8.23 0.94 -2.47
C THR A 34 -9.76 0.87 -2.41
N ALA A 35 -10.30 -0.35 -2.33
CA ALA A 35 -11.72 -0.58 -2.00
C ALA A 35 -11.97 -0.70 -0.48
N HIS A 36 -10.91 -0.67 0.34
CA HIS A 36 -11.05 -0.79 1.79
C HIS A 36 -11.65 0.49 2.38
N PRO A 37 -12.80 0.42 3.08
CA PRO A 37 -13.56 1.61 3.48
C PRO A 37 -12.76 2.54 4.40
N ILE A 38 -12.08 2.01 5.41
CA ILE A 38 -11.25 2.83 6.33
C ILE A 38 -10.07 3.49 5.61
N ALA A 39 -9.30 2.74 4.81
CA ALA A 39 -8.19 3.32 4.06
C ALA A 39 -8.65 4.37 3.04
N LYS A 40 -9.82 4.18 2.41
CA LYS A 40 -10.44 5.17 1.53
C LYS A 40 -10.78 6.44 2.33
N ALA A 41 -11.46 6.31 3.46
CA ALA A 41 -11.81 7.44 4.32
C ALA A 41 -10.58 8.19 4.84
N LEU A 42 -9.47 7.49 5.12
CA LEU A 42 -8.20 8.13 5.47
C LEU A 42 -7.65 8.98 4.32
N CYS A 43 -7.63 8.46 3.09
CA CYS A 43 -7.18 9.23 1.94
C CYS A 43 -8.07 10.46 1.68
N GLU A 44 -9.40 10.30 1.80
CA GLU A 44 -10.36 11.40 1.64
C GLU A 44 -10.21 12.46 2.74
N GLY A 45 -10.03 12.05 4.00
CA GLY A 45 -9.82 12.97 5.11
C GLY A 45 -8.46 13.67 5.10
N PHE A 46 -7.43 13.02 4.55
CA PHE A 46 -6.11 13.63 4.32
C PHE A 46 -6.09 14.58 3.10
N ASP A 47 -7.09 14.49 2.22
CA ASP A 47 -7.18 15.24 0.96
C ASP A 47 -5.94 15.02 0.06
N GLY A 48 -5.45 13.78 0.01
CA GLY A 48 -4.23 13.47 -0.74
C GLY A 48 -3.85 11.99 -0.79
N PRO A 49 -2.79 11.66 -1.53
CA PRO A 49 -2.27 10.30 -1.58
C PRO A 49 -1.55 9.93 -0.28
N ILE A 50 -1.81 8.72 0.22
CA ILE A 50 -1.10 8.15 1.35
C ILE A 50 -0.08 7.14 0.84
N ILE A 51 1.16 7.28 1.30
CA ILE A 51 2.23 6.31 1.05
C ILE A 51 2.12 5.22 2.11
N SER A 52 2.11 3.96 1.68
CA SER A 52 1.96 2.82 2.58
C SER A 52 2.91 1.69 2.20
N THR A 53 3.45 1.02 3.21
CA THR A 53 4.13 -0.28 3.08
C THR A 53 3.34 -1.36 3.81
N SER A 54 3.85 -2.59 3.82
CA SER A 54 3.36 -3.60 4.75
C SER A 54 3.69 -3.17 6.20
N CYS A 55 2.78 -3.45 7.13
CA CYS A 55 2.90 -3.06 8.53
C CYS A 55 3.85 -4.02 9.28
N ASN A 56 5.16 -3.84 9.09
CA ASN A 56 6.21 -4.62 9.71
C ASN A 56 7.55 -3.88 9.72
N LYS A 57 8.46 -4.33 10.59
CA LYS A 57 9.89 -4.05 10.44
C LYS A 57 10.43 -4.80 9.22
N SER A 58 11.41 -4.20 8.53
CA SER A 58 11.97 -4.79 7.32
C SER A 58 12.50 -6.21 7.60
N GLY A 59 12.06 -7.19 6.81
CA GLY A 59 12.40 -8.60 6.98
C GLY A 59 11.37 -9.43 7.77
N ASP A 60 10.51 -8.80 8.59
CA ASP A 60 9.52 -9.49 9.39
C ASP A 60 8.19 -9.72 8.64
N PRO A 61 7.36 -10.71 9.05
CA PRO A 61 6.01 -10.85 8.54
C PRO A 61 5.14 -9.61 8.86
N PRO A 62 4.21 -9.23 7.96
CA PRO A 62 3.26 -8.15 8.21
C PRO A 62 2.36 -8.48 9.40
N ALA A 63 2.19 -7.51 10.31
CA ALA A 63 1.24 -7.61 11.40
C ALA A 63 -0.20 -7.66 10.86
N ARG A 64 -1.04 -8.49 11.48
CA ARG A 64 -2.45 -8.71 11.09
C ARG A 64 -3.44 -8.51 12.22
N ASP A 65 -2.96 -8.06 13.36
CA ASP A 65 -3.74 -7.77 14.55
C ASP A 65 -3.01 -6.73 15.40
N VAL A 66 -3.77 -6.00 16.22
CA VAL A 66 -3.24 -4.92 17.06
C VAL A 66 -2.20 -5.44 18.06
N ARG A 67 -2.38 -6.66 18.58
CA ARG A 67 -1.44 -7.27 19.54
C ARG A 67 -0.05 -7.43 18.91
N THR A 68 0.03 -7.90 17.68
CA THR A 68 1.29 -8.04 16.94
C THR A 68 1.94 -6.68 16.71
N ILE A 69 1.16 -5.64 16.39
CA ILE A 69 1.67 -4.27 16.26
C ILE A 69 2.24 -3.79 17.60
N GLN A 70 1.54 -3.99 18.72
CA GLN A 70 2.01 -3.59 20.05
C GLN A 70 3.33 -4.28 20.44
N LEU A 71 3.53 -5.54 20.03
CA LEU A 71 4.75 -6.29 20.32
C LEU A 71 5.93 -5.91 19.42
N THR A 72 5.66 -5.51 18.18
CA THR A 72 6.72 -5.36 17.16
C THR A 72 7.01 -3.91 16.76
N LEU A 73 6.03 -3.00 16.90
CA LEU A 73 6.05 -1.64 16.35
C LEU A 73 5.59 -0.55 17.34
N SER A 74 5.25 -0.88 18.58
CA SER A 74 4.67 0.06 19.57
C SER A 74 5.44 1.37 19.72
N ASP A 75 6.78 1.31 19.79
CA ASP A 75 7.62 2.50 19.96
C ASP A 75 7.95 3.23 18.64
N THR A 76 7.39 2.77 17.51
CA THR A 76 7.74 3.26 16.16
C THR A 76 6.57 3.92 15.43
N VAL A 77 5.37 3.91 15.99
CA VAL A 77 4.16 4.45 15.37
C VAL A 77 3.42 5.37 16.33
N ASP A 78 2.97 6.51 15.83
CA ASP A 78 2.20 7.48 16.64
C ASP A 78 0.76 7.01 16.91
N TYR A 79 0.21 6.18 16.03
CA TYR A 79 -1.18 5.75 16.09
C TYR A 79 -1.41 4.39 15.44
N VAL A 80 -2.36 3.63 15.99
CA VAL A 80 -2.85 2.37 15.43
C VAL A 80 -4.35 2.50 15.21
N LEU A 81 -4.77 2.46 13.95
CA LEU A 81 -6.18 2.43 13.57
C LEU A 81 -6.61 0.98 13.34
N GLU A 82 -7.50 0.47 14.19
CA GLU A 82 -8.03 -0.88 14.06
C GLU A 82 -9.14 -0.96 12.99
N GLY A 83 -9.18 -2.08 12.26
CA GLY A 83 -10.14 -2.31 11.19
C GLY A 83 -10.04 -3.71 10.59
N GLU A 84 -11.08 -4.14 9.87
CA GLU A 84 -11.12 -5.46 9.24
C GLU A 84 -10.18 -5.58 8.03
N LEU A 85 -9.25 -6.53 8.06
CA LEU A 85 -8.21 -6.67 7.02
C LEU A 85 -8.66 -7.38 5.72
N GLY A 86 -9.95 -7.70 5.58
CA GLY A 86 -10.51 -8.32 4.37
C GLY A 86 -9.96 -9.71 4.01
N GLY A 87 -9.32 -10.40 4.97
CA GLY A 87 -8.96 -11.83 4.90
C GLY A 87 -7.88 -12.24 3.88
N ARG A 88 -7.37 -11.33 3.03
CA ARG A 88 -6.35 -11.68 2.02
C ARG A 88 -5.02 -12.02 2.68
N MET A 89 -4.56 -13.25 2.47
CA MET A 89 -3.29 -13.74 3.03
C MET A 89 -2.05 -13.32 2.23
N ARG A 90 -2.22 -13.03 0.93
CA ARG A 90 -1.13 -12.62 0.04
C ARG A 90 -1.19 -11.10 -0.23
N PRO A 91 -0.03 -10.45 -0.48
CA PRO A 91 0.02 -9.08 -0.95
C PRO A 91 -0.83 -8.86 -2.21
N THR A 92 -1.11 -7.59 -2.51
CA THR A 92 -1.79 -7.23 -3.75
C THR A 92 -0.94 -7.58 -4.97
N GLU A 93 -1.62 -8.00 -6.02
CA GLU A 93 -1.02 -8.19 -7.33
C GLU A 93 -0.49 -6.84 -7.84
N ILE A 94 0.67 -6.85 -8.49
CA ILE A 94 1.27 -5.68 -9.13
C ILE A 94 1.30 -5.91 -10.63
N ARG A 95 0.74 -4.98 -11.40
CA ARG A 95 0.73 -4.99 -12.87
C ARG A 95 1.42 -3.76 -13.46
N ASP A 96 2.13 -3.93 -14.56
CA ASP A 96 2.61 -2.79 -15.35
C ASP A 96 1.48 -2.21 -16.21
N VAL A 97 1.29 -0.90 -16.17
CA VAL A 97 0.19 -0.24 -16.89
C VAL A 97 0.37 -0.23 -18.40
N LEU A 98 1.62 -0.20 -18.88
CA LEU A 98 1.95 -0.09 -20.30
C LEU A 98 1.89 -1.45 -20.98
N THR A 99 2.39 -2.50 -20.31
CA THR A 99 2.48 -3.84 -20.90
C THR A 99 1.36 -4.78 -20.45
N GLY A 100 0.71 -4.50 -19.32
CA GLY A 100 -0.25 -5.40 -18.68
C GLY A 100 0.39 -6.60 -17.97
N GLU A 101 1.72 -6.69 -17.94
CA GLU A 101 2.46 -7.78 -17.31
C GLU A 101 2.24 -7.80 -15.79
N VAL A 102 2.06 -9.01 -15.23
CA VAL A 102 1.99 -9.21 -13.78
C VAL A 102 3.41 -9.33 -13.23
N ILE A 103 3.86 -8.28 -12.53
CA ILE A 103 5.18 -8.23 -11.90
C ILE A 103 5.21 -9.05 -10.60
N ARG A 104 4.07 -9.13 -9.91
CA ARG A 104 3.90 -9.91 -8.68
C ARG A 104 2.46 -10.41 -8.57
N GLY A 105 2.27 -11.71 -8.33
CA GLY A 105 0.98 -12.35 -8.07
C GLY A 105 0.91 -13.08 -6.73
#